data_AF-W1YP79-F1
#
_entry.id   AF-W1YP79-F1
#
_cell.length_a   1.000
_cell.length_b   1.000
_cell.length_c   1.000
_cell.angle_alpha   90.00
_cell.angle_beta   90.00
_cell.angle_gamma   90.00
#
_symmetry.space_group_name_H-M   'P 1'
#
loop_
_entity.id
_entity.type
_entity.pdbx_description
1 polymer ?
#
loop_
_entity_poly.entity_id
_entity_poly.type
_entity_poly.pdbx_seq_one_letter_code
_entity_poly.pdbx_strand_id
1 'polypeptide(L)' 'LSLIGFSAADLGRRVATLSGGEAMLVAITGLRLRGAEVTLLDEPTNNLDRPTRQRVAEMVDSWPGTLVVVSHDLEL' A
#
# COMPACT_ATOMS: atom_id res chain seq x y z
N LEU A 1 -3.30 -1.21 -11.00
CA LEU A 1 -2.88 0.20 -11.05
C LEU A 1 -3.97 1.13 -10.51
N SER A 2 -5.22 1.02 -10.96
CA SER A 2 -6.34 1.81 -10.41
C SER A 2 -6.49 1.71 -8.89
N LEU A 3 -6.31 0.51 -8.32
CA LEU A 3 -6.35 0.26 -6.86
C LEU A 3 -5.40 1.18 -6.07
N ILE A 4 -4.24 1.51 -6.63
CA ILE A 4 -3.27 2.41 -5.99
C ILE A 4 -3.35 3.85 -6.50
N GLY A 5 -4.32 4.17 -7.36
CA GLY A 5 -4.46 5.51 -7.95
C GLY A 5 -3.48 5.82 -9.09
N PHE A 6 -2.84 4.79 -9.67
CA PHE A 6 -1.90 4.95 -10.78
C PHE A 6 -2.55 4.64 -12.12
N SER A 7 -2.06 5.30 -13.16
CA SER A 7 -2.36 5.03 -14.56
C SER A 7 -1.18 4.36 -15.26
N ALA A 8 -1.37 3.92 -16.51
CA ALA A 8 -0.28 3.38 -17.32
C ALA A 8 0.82 4.42 -17.60
N ALA A 9 0.47 5.71 -17.65
CA ALA A 9 1.44 6.79 -17.86
C ALA A 9 2.42 6.93 -16.69
N ASP A 10 2.02 6.50 -15.49
CA ASP A 10 2.85 6.59 -14.29
C ASP A 10 3.96 5.53 -14.25
N LEU A 11 3.90 4.48 -15.07
CA LEU A 11 4.89 3.39 -15.07
C LEU A 11 6.30 3.87 -15.46
N GLY A 12 6.41 4.99 -16.17
CA GLY A 12 7.69 5.61 -16.53
C GLY A 12 8.22 6.61 -15.50
N ARG A 13 7.46 6.92 -14.44
CA ARG A 13 7.87 7.90 -13.43
C ARG A 13 9.04 7.35 -12.62
N ARG A 14 9.99 8.24 -12.29
CA ARG A 14 11.10 7.90 -11.40
C ARG A 14 10.57 7.76 -9.98
N VAL A 15 11.02 6.74 -9.26
CA VAL A 15 10.62 6.50 -7.86
C VAL A 15 10.88 7.73 -6.97
N ALA A 16 11.97 8.46 -7.20
CA ALA A 16 12.31 9.68 -6.49
C ALA A 16 11.31 10.85 -6.67
N THR A 17 10.35 10.71 -7.60
CA THR A 17 9.29 11.72 -7.85
C THR A 17 7.95 11.34 -7.25
N LEU A 18 7.87 10.20 -6.57
CA LEU A 18 6.66 9.78 -5.85
C LEU A 18 6.55 10.55 -4.53
N SER A 19 5.33 10.97 -4.18
CA SER A 19 5.02 11.39 -2.82
C SER A 19 5.20 10.23 -1.84
N GLY A 20 5.27 10.54 -0.54
CA GLY A 20 5.40 9.50 0.51
C GLY A 20 4.27 8.46 0.45
N GLY A 21 3.03 8.90 0.24
CA GLY A 21 1.88 8.00 0.12
C GLY A 21 1.88 7.14 -1.15
N GLU A 22 2.28 7.72 -2.28
CA GLU A 22 2.49 6.96 -3.53
C GLU A 22 3.58 5.91 -3.37
N ALA A 23 4.72 6.28 -2.76
CA ALA A 23 5.82 5.35 -2.51
C ALA A 23 5.37 4.19 -1.59
N MET A 24 4.55 4.49 -0.58
CA MET A 24 4.00 3.48 0.31
C MET A 24 3.06 2.50 -0.41
N LEU A 25 2.14 3.00 -1.24
CA LEU A 25 1.25 2.16 -2.05
C LEU A 25 2.04 1.28 -3.03
N VAL A 26 3.10 1.81 -3.66
CA VAL A 26 3.98 1.04 -4.53
C VAL A 26 4.71 -0.06 -3.74
N ALA A 27 5.22 0.26 -2.54
CA ALA A 27 5.90 -0.72 -1.69
C ALA A 27 4.96 -1.86 -1.26
N ILE A 28 3.77 -1.54 -0.75
CA ILE A 28 2.76 -2.52 -0.36
C ILE A 28 2.34 -3.37 -1.58
N THR A 29 2.16 -2.74 -2.75
CA THR A 29 1.85 -3.48 -3.99
C THR A 29 2.96 -4.45 -4.35
N GLY A 30 4.22 -4.03 -4.23
CA GLY A 30 5.37 -4.90 -4.45
C GLY A 30 5.40 -6.10 -3.51
N LEU A 31 5.11 -5.89 -2.21
CA LEU A 31 4.99 -6.97 -1.23
C LEU A 31 3.86 -7.95 -1.60
N ARG A 32 2.68 -7.42 -1.97
CA ARG A 32 1.54 -8.24 -2.40
C ARG A 32 1.88 -9.10 -3.61
N LEU A 33 2.58 -8.54 -4.59
CA LEU A 33 2.99 -9.25 -5.81
C LEU A 33 4.07 -10.30 -5.55
N ARG A 34 4.89 -10.16 -4.50
CA ARG A 34 5.84 -11.20 -4.11
C ARG A 34 5.14 -12.46 -3.59
N GLY A 35 3.90 -12.35 -3.10
CA GLY A 35 3.07 -13.50 -2.74
C GLY A 35 3.66 -14.38 -1.63
N ALA A 36 4.30 -13.78 -0.62
CA ALA A 36 4.78 -14.53 0.54
C ALA A 36 3.59 -15.11 1.33
N GLU A 37 3.76 -16.29 1.93
CA GLU A 37 2.72 -16.96 2.73
C GLU A 37 2.29 -16.10 3.94
N VAL A 38 3.25 -15.37 4.52
CA VAL A 38 3.03 -14.43 5.62
C VAL A 38 3.72 -13.11 5.29
N THR A 39 3.00 -12.00 5.45
CA THR A 39 3.52 -10.63 5.31
C THR A 39 3.29 -9.84 6.60
N LEU A 40 4.26 -9.00 6.99
CA LEU A 40 4.16 -8.05 8.10
C LEU A 40 4.21 -6.62 7.56
N LEU A 41 3.26 -5.79 7.97
CA LEU A 41 3.26 -4.35 7.73
C LEU A 41 3.30 -3.61 9.06
N ASP A 42 4.29 -2.73 9.23
CA ASP A 42 4.46 -1.92 10.44
C ASP A 42 4.03 -0.47 10.15
N GLU A 43 3.01 0.00 10.87
CA GLU A 43 2.38 1.32 10.75
C GLU A 43 2.09 1.76 9.30
N PRO A 44 1.36 0.94 8.50
CA PRO A 44 1.29 1.16 7.06
C PRO A 44 0.47 2.39 6.63
N THR A 45 -0.31 2.97 7.53
CA THR A 45 -1.17 4.14 7.29
C THR A 45 -0.60 5.44 7.86
N ASN A 46 0.60 5.40 8.45
CA ASN A 46 1.20 6.57 9.06
C ASN A 46 1.53 7.66 8.03
N ASN A 47 1.28 8.92 8.39
CA ASN A 47 1.50 10.10 7.55
C ASN A 47 0.76 10.09 6.19
N LEU A 48 -0.27 9.24 6.03
CA LEU A 48 -1.07 9.16 4.82
C LEU A 48 -2.31 10.06 4.89
N ASP A 49 -2.62 10.71 3.78
CA ASP A 49 -3.90 11.41 3.63
C ASP A 49 -5.07 10.40 3.62
N ARG A 50 -6.31 10.91 3.77
CA ARG A 50 -7.49 10.03 3.83
C ARG A 50 -7.65 9.14 2.58
N PRO A 51 -7.51 9.65 1.34
CA PRO A 51 -7.64 8.82 0.15
C PRO A 51 -6.58 7.72 0.06
N THR A 52 -5.34 7.98 0.47
CA THR A 52 -4.27 6.96 0.42
C THR A 52 -4.50 5.91 1.50
N ARG A 53 -4.92 6.30 2.71
CA ARG A 53 -5.29 5.34 3.76
C ARG A 53 -6.40 4.40 3.33
N GLN A 54 -7.45 4.92 2.71
CA GLN A 54 -8.54 4.07 2.23
C GLN A 54 -8.07 3.02 1.23
N ARG A 55 -7.15 3.37 0.32
CA ARG A 55 -6.55 2.40 -0.61
C ARG A 55 -5.72 1.35 0.11
N VAL A 56 -4.96 1.74 1.14
CA VAL A 56 -4.23 0.78 1.98
C VAL A 56 -5.20 -0.19 2.66
N ALA A 57 -6.28 0.30 3.26
CA ALA A 57 -7.32 -0.53 3.88
C ALA A 57 -7.93 -1.52 2.86
N GLU A 58 -8.32 -1.07 1.67
CA GLU A 58 -8.82 -1.94 0.59
C GLU A 58 -7.80 -3.02 0.16
N MET A 59 -6.50 -2.69 0.21
CA MET A 59 -5.43 -3.65 -0.09
C MET A 59 -5.24 -4.67 1.02
N VAL A 60 -5.39 -4.26 2.29
CA VAL A 60 -5.33 -5.11 3.49
C VAL A 60 -6.51 -6.08 3.51
N ASP A 61 -7.73 -5.59 3.30
CA ASP A 61 -8.95 -6.41 3.26
C ASP A 61 -8.92 -7.52 2.21
N SER A 62 -8.26 -7.24 1.09
CA SER A 62 -8.14 -8.18 -0.03
C SER A 62 -6.81 -8.93 -0.07
N TRP A 63 -6.04 -8.91 1.02
CA TRP A 63 -4.70 -9.49 1.03
C TRP A 63 -4.73 -11.02 0.85
N PRO A 64 -3.96 -11.58 -0.09
CA PRO A 64 -3.86 -13.02 -0.24
C PRO A 64 -2.93 -13.61 0.84
N GLY A 65 -3.39 -14.67 1.52
CA GLY A 65 -2.59 -15.36 2.55
C GLY A 65 -2.71 -14.69 3.92
N THR A 66 -1.66 -14.78 4.73
CA THR A 66 -1.65 -14.20 6.07
C THR A 66 -0.97 -12.83 6.08
N LEU A 67 -1.67 -11.85 6.62
CA LEU A 67 -1.16 -10.51 6.84
C LEU A 67 -1.21 -10.18 8.33
N VAL A 68 -0.08 -9.71 8.86
CA VAL A 68 0.01 -9.12 10.20
C VAL A 68 0.21 -7.63 10.02
N VAL A 69 -0.65 -6.82 10.63
CA VAL A 69 -0.56 -5.36 10.60
C VAL A 69 -0.36 -4.85 12.02
N VAL A 70 0.67 -4.03 12.20
CA VAL A 70 0.86 -3.21 13.40
C VAL A 70 0.37 -1.81 13.05
N SER A 71 -0.58 -1.30 13.84
CA SER A 71 -1.22 -0.01 13.57
C SER A 71 -1.76 0.58 14.86
N HIS A 72 -1.63 1.89 15.01
CA HIS A 72 -2.37 2.68 15.98
C HIS A 72 -3.78 3.07 15.50
N ASP A 73 -4.06 2.89 14.21
CA ASP A 73 -5.38 3.14 13.61
C ASP A 73 -6.27 1.90 13.77
N LEU A 74 -7.39 2.07 14.49
CA LEU A 74 -8.38 1.02 14.77
C LEU A 74 -9.42 0.87 13.65
N GLU A 75 -9.43 1.79 12.67
CA GLU A 75 -10.34 1.75 11.51
C GLU A 75 -9.73 1.02 10.29
N LEU A 76 -8.58 0.37 10.49
CA LEU A 76 -7.82 -0.36 9.47
C LEU A 76 -8.30 -1.81 9.33
#